data_AF-A0A9D6KRH1-F1
#
_entry.id   AF-A0A9D6KRH1-F1
#
_cell.length_a   1.000
_cell.length_b   1.000
_cell.length_c   1.000
_cell.angle_alpha   90.00
_cell.angle_beta   90.00
_cell.angle_gamma   90.00
#
_symmetry.space_group_name_H-M   'P 1'
#
loop_
_entity.id
_entity.type
_entity.pdbx_description
1 polymer ?
#
loop_
_entity_poly.entity_id
_entity_poly.type
_entity_poly.pdbx_seq_one_letter_code
_entity_poly.pdbx_strand_id
1 'polypeptide(L)'
;DFFHLTTLPGQEVTVETLNPGLIVHNGRVRFQLLPDQRVNIERAEFEFASGTLAMMPTTIPFGAEATRFELALHNVDASALLATLNIPDLAATGRIDGAFPLVLTRRTALIQNGELHAQPGGGTISYVGHAGDNAIGPARVAFDALKSFRYDDLRITLNGDLSDELVSSIEFTGHNSGRAVDLGDIVPIPGVGRVTVRGVPFAFHVTLTAPFRSLAETAASIGDPTAILHQAREQQQTPPVDQTPPAPR
;
A
#
# COMPACT_ATOMS: atom_id res chain seq x y z
N ASP A 1 -37.21 22.56 20.12
CA ASP A 1 -37.59 21.40 19.29
C ASP A 1 -36.51 21.20 18.24
N PHE A 2 -35.51 20.35 18.51
CA PHE A 2 -34.26 20.23 17.74
C PHE A 2 -33.95 18.77 17.35
N PHE A 3 -34.90 17.85 17.51
CA PHE A 3 -34.62 16.40 17.51
C PHE A 3 -34.91 15.66 16.20
N HIS A 4 -35.23 16.35 15.11
CA HIS A 4 -35.38 15.74 13.79
C HIS A 4 -34.43 16.40 12.78
N LEU A 5 -33.13 16.11 12.90
CA LEU A 5 -32.12 16.45 11.89
C LEU A 5 -32.37 15.59 10.64
N THR A 6 -33.26 16.06 9.77
CA THR A 6 -33.58 15.44 8.48
C THR A 6 -33.33 16.44 7.36
N THR A 7 -33.01 15.94 6.17
CA THR A 7 -32.79 16.78 4.99
C THR A 7 -33.52 16.21 3.78
N LEU A 8 -33.68 17.04 2.75
CA LEU A 8 -34.05 16.56 1.42
C LEU A 8 -32.89 15.73 0.83
N PRO A 9 -33.16 14.80 -0.12
CA PRO A 9 -32.13 14.10 -0.86
C PRO A 9 -31.16 15.04 -1.58
N GLY A 10 -29.95 14.54 -1.89
CA GLY A 10 -28.98 15.26 -2.71
C GLY A 10 -28.30 16.45 -2.03
N GLN A 11 -28.27 16.50 -0.68
CA GLN A 11 -27.40 17.46 0.01
C GLN A 11 -25.96 17.18 -0.37
N GLU A 12 -25.15 18.22 -0.54
CA GLU A 12 -23.77 18.07 -0.97
C GLU A 12 -22.83 18.75 0.03
N VAL A 13 -21.73 18.08 0.32
CA VAL A 13 -20.59 18.64 1.04
C VAL A 13 -19.31 18.36 0.26
N THR A 14 -18.48 19.38 0.18
CA THR A 14 -17.13 19.29 -0.38
C THR A 14 -16.10 19.17 0.74
N VAL A 15 -15.16 18.24 0.59
CA VAL A 15 -14.11 17.97 1.56
C VAL A 15 -12.77 18.21 0.87
N GLU A 16 -12.03 19.24 1.30
CA GLU A 16 -10.73 19.54 0.68
C GLU A 16 -9.73 18.40 0.89
N THR A 17 -9.62 17.90 2.12
CA THR A 17 -8.74 16.80 2.49
C THR A 17 -9.39 15.95 3.58
N LEU A 18 -9.25 14.63 3.48
CA LEU A 18 -9.67 13.66 4.48
C LEU A 18 -8.52 12.67 4.72
N ASN A 19 -8.21 12.38 5.98
CA ASN A 19 -7.18 11.40 6.33
C ASN A 19 -7.69 10.46 7.45
N PRO A 20 -8.30 9.33 7.10
CA PRO A 20 -8.64 8.27 8.05
C PRO A 20 -7.52 7.23 8.20
N GLY A 21 -6.28 7.55 7.78
CA GLY A 21 -5.16 6.62 7.62
C GLY A 21 -4.59 6.58 6.20
N LEU A 22 -5.35 7.12 5.24
CA LEU A 22 -4.96 7.34 3.85
C LEU A 22 -5.41 8.74 3.44
N ILE A 23 -4.48 9.59 3.01
CA ILE A 23 -4.81 10.96 2.64
C ILE A 23 -5.52 10.94 1.28
N VAL A 24 -6.71 11.53 1.23
CA VAL A 24 -7.51 11.72 0.00
C VAL A 24 -7.97 13.17 -0.11
N HIS A 25 -8.17 13.62 -1.34
CA HIS A 25 -8.42 15.04 -1.63
C HIS A 25 -9.68 15.25 -2.47
N ASN A 26 -10.13 16.51 -2.52
CA ASN A 26 -11.17 16.98 -3.43
C ASN A 26 -12.45 16.13 -3.38
N GLY A 27 -12.84 15.79 -2.15
CA GLY A 27 -13.99 14.98 -1.84
C GLY A 27 -15.30 15.66 -2.20
N ARG A 28 -16.19 14.95 -2.87
CA ARG A 28 -17.60 15.36 -3.06
C ARG A 28 -18.50 14.28 -2.49
N VAL A 29 -19.29 14.63 -1.49
CA VAL A 29 -20.20 13.72 -0.81
C VAL A 29 -21.63 14.21 -0.97
N ARG A 30 -22.47 13.39 -1.61
CA ARG A 30 -23.91 13.57 -1.68
C ARG A 30 -24.59 12.67 -0.67
N PHE A 31 -25.45 13.25 0.16
CA PHE A 31 -26.07 12.57 1.27
C PHE A 31 -27.49 13.07 1.55
N GLN A 32 -28.19 12.29 2.39
CA GLN A 32 -29.48 12.64 2.96
C GLN A 32 -29.51 12.26 4.43
N LEU A 33 -29.87 13.19 5.32
CA LEU A 33 -30.20 12.86 6.70
C LEU A 33 -31.63 12.32 6.77
N LEU A 34 -31.75 11.10 7.26
CA LEU A 34 -33.01 10.38 7.41
C LEU A 34 -33.50 10.42 8.87
N PRO A 35 -34.79 10.18 9.11
CA PRO A 35 -35.29 9.91 10.46
C PRO A 35 -34.55 8.75 11.14
N ASP A 36 -34.70 8.67 12.47
CA ASP A 36 -34.11 7.63 13.31
C ASP A 36 -32.58 7.64 13.32
N GLN A 37 -31.98 8.82 13.18
CA GLN A 37 -30.53 9.01 13.24
C GLN A 37 -29.78 8.18 12.20
N ARG A 38 -30.22 8.24 10.94
CA ARG A 38 -29.55 7.57 9.82
C ARG A 38 -29.08 8.58 8.79
N VAL A 39 -27.97 8.28 8.12
CA VAL A 39 -27.50 9.03 6.95
C VAL A 39 -27.47 8.10 5.75
N ASN A 40 -28.11 8.50 4.66
CA ASN A 40 -27.96 7.86 3.36
C ASN A 40 -26.82 8.55 2.61
N ILE A 41 -25.76 7.82 2.31
CA ILE A 41 -24.69 8.26 1.42
C ILE A 41 -25.11 7.86 0.01
N GLU A 42 -25.41 8.85 -0.81
CA GLU A 42 -25.84 8.66 -2.21
C GLU A 42 -24.63 8.52 -3.14
N ARG A 43 -23.55 9.25 -2.82
CA ARG A 43 -22.29 9.24 -3.55
C ARG A 43 -21.21 9.83 -2.65
N ALA A 44 -20.05 9.22 -2.57
CA ALA A 44 -18.86 9.88 -2.04
C ALA A 44 -17.70 9.56 -2.97
N GLU A 45 -16.99 10.58 -3.43
CA GLU A 45 -15.85 10.40 -4.33
C GLU A 45 -14.73 11.35 -3.96
N PHE A 46 -13.50 10.84 -4.06
CA PHE A 46 -12.28 11.55 -3.79
C PHE A 46 -11.29 11.31 -4.92
N GLU A 47 -10.46 12.31 -5.19
CA GLU A 47 -9.28 12.12 -6.04
C GLU A 47 -8.24 11.30 -5.28
N PHE A 48 -7.74 10.25 -5.92
CA PHE A 48 -6.81 9.33 -5.29
C PHE A 48 -5.88 8.70 -6.33
N ALA A 49 -4.57 8.83 -6.14
CA ALA A 49 -3.54 8.20 -6.97
C ALA A 49 -3.81 8.32 -8.49
N SER A 50 -4.08 9.55 -8.97
CA SER A 50 -4.42 9.86 -10.37
C SER A 50 -5.66 9.14 -10.94
N GLY A 51 -6.52 8.65 -10.05
CA GLY A 51 -7.82 8.06 -10.34
C GLY A 51 -8.86 8.52 -9.31
N THR A 52 -9.79 7.65 -8.97
CA THR A 52 -10.89 7.96 -8.04
C THR A 52 -11.04 6.88 -6.98
N LEU A 53 -11.21 7.31 -5.73
CA LEU A 53 -11.71 6.50 -4.63
C LEU A 53 -13.18 6.87 -4.40
N ALA A 54 -14.07 5.90 -4.56
CA ALA A 54 -15.50 6.09 -4.37
C ALA A 54 -16.03 5.23 -3.21
N MET A 55 -17.07 5.69 -2.54
CA MET A 55 -17.89 4.88 -1.64
C MET A 55 -19.17 4.50 -2.36
N MET A 56 -19.50 3.21 -2.33
CA MET A 56 -20.76 2.71 -2.85
C MET A 56 -21.94 3.25 -2.02
N PRO A 57 -23.10 3.52 -2.65
CA PRO A 57 -24.25 4.07 -1.95
C PRO A 57 -24.68 3.17 -0.78
N THR A 58 -24.85 3.75 0.41
CA THR A 58 -25.17 2.99 1.62
C THR A 58 -25.91 3.85 2.64
N THR A 59 -26.70 3.22 3.51
CA THR A 59 -27.34 3.90 4.64
C THR A 59 -26.65 3.50 5.95
N ILE A 60 -26.13 4.50 6.65
CA ILE A 60 -25.37 4.33 7.89
C ILE A 60 -26.23 4.81 9.08
N PRO A 61 -26.53 3.94 10.06
CA PRO A 61 -27.10 4.38 11.33
C PRO A 61 -26.05 5.06 12.19
N PHE A 62 -26.35 6.23 12.73
CA PHE A 62 -25.50 6.88 13.72
C PHE A 62 -25.44 6.06 15.01
N GLY A 63 -24.25 5.98 15.60
CA GLY A 63 -24.03 5.25 16.85
C GLY A 63 -24.01 3.73 16.74
N ALA A 64 -24.15 3.17 15.53
CA ALA A 64 -24.08 1.73 15.30
C ALA A 64 -22.76 1.14 15.84
N GLU A 65 -22.84 -0.05 16.45
CA GLU A 65 -21.65 -0.77 16.94
C GLU A 65 -20.69 -1.15 15.80
N ALA A 66 -21.25 -1.39 14.60
CA ALA A 66 -20.52 -1.65 13.37
C ALA A 66 -21.20 -0.99 12.17
N THR A 67 -20.40 -0.36 11.31
CA THR A 67 -20.81 0.25 10.04
C THR A 67 -20.20 -0.54 8.89
N ARG A 68 -21.02 -0.88 7.90
CA ARG A 68 -20.56 -1.58 6.70
C ARG A 68 -20.70 -0.68 5.48
N PHE A 69 -19.64 -0.62 4.68
CA PHE A 69 -19.62 0.14 3.45
C PHE A 69 -18.58 -0.47 2.52
N GLU A 70 -18.72 -0.20 1.23
CA GLU A 70 -17.78 -0.66 0.22
C GLU A 70 -17.13 0.55 -0.41
N LEU A 71 -15.81 0.49 -0.52
CA LEU A 71 -15.04 1.47 -1.27
C LEU A 71 -14.60 0.83 -2.59
N ALA A 72 -14.56 1.63 -3.65
CA ALA A 72 -14.13 1.22 -4.98
C ALA A 72 -13.03 2.14 -5.50
N LEU A 73 -12.01 1.55 -6.12
CA LEU A 73 -11.00 2.27 -6.89
C LEU A 73 -11.33 2.20 -8.36
N HIS A 74 -11.20 3.34 -9.03
CA HIS A 74 -11.41 3.47 -10.45
C HIS A 74 -10.24 4.18 -11.14
N ASN A 75 -9.67 3.54 -12.15
CA ASN A 75 -8.62 4.05 -13.02
C ASN A 75 -7.41 4.62 -12.26
N VAL A 76 -7.08 4.00 -11.13
CA VAL A 76 -5.96 4.41 -10.28
C VAL A 76 -4.65 4.09 -10.99
N ASP A 77 -3.71 5.04 -11.00
CA ASP A 77 -2.38 4.81 -11.53
C ASP A 77 -1.53 4.03 -10.53
N ALA A 78 -0.97 2.89 -10.95
CA ALA A 78 -0.19 2.02 -10.09
C ALA A 78 1.07 2.71 -9.52
N SER A 79 1.72 3.56 -10.32
CA SER A 79 2.93 4.28 -9.88
C SER A 79 2.60 5.34 -8.84
N ALA A 80 1.50 6.08 -9.04
CA ALA A 80 1.00 7.06 -8.08
C ALA A 80 0.53 6.38 -6.78
N LEU A 81 -0.12 5.22 -6.88
CA LEU A 81 -0.57 4.45 -5.72
C LEU A 81 0.61 4.02 -4.84
N LEU A 82 1.65 3.43 -5.44
CA LEU A 82 2.85 3.01 -4.70
C LEU A 82 3.56 4.19 -4.04
N ALA A 83 3.59 5.35 -4.71
CA ALA A 83 4.13 6.58 -4.14
C ALA A 83 3.31 7.07 -2.95
N THR A 84 1.97 7.07 -3.04
CA THR A 84 1.10 7.44 -1.91
C THR A 84 1.26 6.52 -0.71
N LEU A 85 1.48 5.21 -0.96
CA LEU A 85 1.69 4.22 0.10
C LEU A 85 3.14 4.16 0.60
N ASN A 86 4.07 4.92 -0.01
CA ASN A 86 5.50 4.92 0.29
C ASN A 86 6.13 3.53 0.28
N ILE A 87 5.81 2.70 -0.72
CA ILE A 87 6.41 1.36 -0.82
C ILE A 87 7.83 1.47 -1.40
N PRO A 88 8.90 1.18 -0.63
CA PRO A 88 10.26 1.27 -1.11
C PRO A 88 10.59 0.11 -2.05
N ASP A 89 11.61 0.32 -2.90
CA ASP A 89 12.21 -0.70 -3.77
C ASP A 89 11.27 -1.38 -4.77
N LEU A 90 10.03 -0.90 -4.90
CA LEU A 90 9.01 -1.41 -5.80
C LEU A 90 8.55 -0.28 -6.72
N ALA A 91 8.59 -0.54 -8.02
CA ALA A 91 7.95 0.30 -9.02
C ALA A 91 6.97 -0.55 -9.83
N ALA A 92 5.82 0.04 -10.14
CA ALA A 92 4.81 -0.57 -11.00
C ALA A 92 4.19 0.45 -11.95
N THR A 93 3.72 -0.02 -13.09
CA THR A 93 2.90 0.75 -14.05
C THR A 93 1.61 0.02 -14.33
N GLY A 94 0.63 0.72 -14.91
CA GLY A 94 -0.69 0.19 -15.23
C GLY A 94 -1.81 0.95 -14.53
N ARG A 95 -3.05 0.59 -14.87
CA ARG A 95 -4.26 1.13 -14.22
C ARG A 95 -4.88 0.06 -13.35
N ILE A 96 -5.36 0.43 -12.16
CA ILE A 96 -5.93 -0.47 -11.17
C ILE A 96 -7.38 -0.09 -10.90
N ASP A 97 -8.24 -1.09 -10.92
CA ASP A 97 -9.62 -1.03 -10.44
C ASP A 97 -9.82 -2.02 -9.30
N GLY A 98 -10.86 -1.84 -8.51
CA GLY A 98 -11.24 -2.84 -7.50
C GLY A 98 -12.20 -2.33 -6.46
N ALA A 99 -12.54 -3.21 -5.52
CA ALA A 99 -13.47 -2.93 -4.44
C ALA A 99 -13.00 -3.57 -3.13
N PHE A 100 -13.26 -2.90 -2.01
CA PHE A 100 -12.91 -3.35 -0.67
C PHE A 100 -14.09 -3.10 0.25
N PRO A 101 -14.85 -4.17 0.55
CA PRO A 101 -15.87 -4.13 1.59
C PRO A 101 -15.22 -3.95 2.96
N LEU A 102 -15.67 -2.95 3.71
CA LEU A 102 -15.20 -2.64 5.05
C LEU A 102 -16.27 -2.83 6.10
N VAL A 103 -15.84 -3.30 7.27
CA VAL A 103 -16.60 -3.29 8.50
C VAL A 103 -15.86 -2.44 9.53
N LEU A 104 -16.36 -1.24 9.76
CA LEU A 104 -15.82 -0.32 10.76
C LEU A 104 -16.56 -0.50 12.08
N THR A 105 -15.84 -0.78 13.14
CA THR A 105 -16.35 -0.83 14.51
C THR A 105 -15.74 0.31 15.34
N ARG A 106 -16.11 0.42 16.62
CA ARG A 106 -15.48 1.40 17.52
C ARG A 106 -13.99 1.13 17.80
N ARG A 107 -13.48 -0.07 17.51
CA ARG A 107 -12.13 -0.51 17.89
C ARG A 107 -11.22 -0.83 16.70
N THR A 108 -11.81 -1.23 15.59
CA THR A 108 -11.10 -1.80 14.44
C THR A 108 -11.85 -1.50 13.14
N ALA A 109 -11.12 -1.51 12.03
CA ALA A 109 -11.63 -1.57 10.67
C ALA A 109 -11.17 -2.86 10.01
N LEU A 110 -12.12 -3.65 9.50
CA LEU A 110 -11.87 -4.95 8.87
C LEU A 110 -12.14 -4.85 7.37
N ILE A 111 -11.25 -5.41 6.55
CA ILE A 111 -11.52 -5.66 5.13
C ILE A 111 -11.99 -7.11 4.96
N GLN A 112 -13.09 -7.30 4.24
CA GLN A 112 -13.65 -8.61 3.95
C GLN A 112 -13.75 -8.80 2.43
N ASN A 113 -12.93 -9.69 1.89
CA ASN A 113 -12.85 -10.03 0.47
C ASN A 113 -12.59 -8.79 -0.41
N GLY A 114 -11.64 -7.96 -0.01
CA GLY A 114 -11.18 -6.88 -0.88
C GLY A 114 -10.45 -7.45 -2.09
N GLU A 115 -10.68 -6.88 -3.26
CA GLU A 115 -10.08 -7.31 -4.52
C GLU A 115 -9.72 -6.10 -5.39
N LEU A 116 -8.48 -6.07 -5.86
CA LEU A 116 -7.97 -5.13 -6.83
C LEU A 116 -7.43 -5.90 -8.03
N HIS A 117 -7.53 -5.34 -9.22
CA HIS A 117 -6.98 -5.92 -10.43
C HIS A 117 -6.44 -4.84 -11.36
N ALA A 118 -5.46 -5.21 -12.18
CA ALA A 118 -5.02 -4.35 -13.26
C ALA A 118 -6.04 -4.36 -14.41
N GLN A 119 -6.24 -3.20 -15.02
CA GLN A 119 -7.03 -3.08 -16.24
C GLN A 119 -6.34 -3.79 -17.42
N PRO A 120 -7.11 -4.12 -18.48
CA PRO A 120 -6.54 -4.66 -19.72
C PRO A 120 -5.39 -3.80 -20.27
N GLY A 121 -4.34 -4.46 -20.74
CA GLY A 121 -3.11 -3.81 -21.21
C GLY A 121 -1.91 -4.07 -20.30
N GLY A 122 -2.16 -4.57 -19.09
CA GLY A 122 -1.13 -4.99 -18.14
C GLY A 122 -0.22 -3.84 -17.74
N GLY A 123 1.03 -4.17 -17.43
CA GLY A 123 2.01 -3.18 -17.03
C GLY A 123 3.36 -3.79 -16.73
N THR A 124 4.17 -3.06 -15.97
CA THR A 124 5.49 -3.52 -15.56
C THR A 124 5.62 -3.50 -14.06
N ILE A 125 6.33 -4.47 -13.49
CA ILE A 125 6.79 -4.51 -12.10
C ILE A 125 8.32 -4.52 -12.10
N SER A 126 8.92 -3.76 -11.20
CA SER A 126 10.35 -3.76 -10.92
C SER A 126 10.56 -3.77 -9.42
N TYR A 127 11.10 -4.87 -8.90
CA TYR A 127 11.53 -5.00 -7.52
C TYR A 127 13.05 -5.05 -7.43
N VAL A 128 13.63 -4.14 -6.65
CA VAL A 128 15.09 -4.00 -6.47
C VAL A 128 15.53 -4.13 -5.01
N GLY A 129 14.66 -4.62 -4.13
CA GLY A 129 14.96 -4.78 -2.71
C GLY A 129 15.88 -5.97 -2.41
N HIS A 130 16.37 -6.00 -1.17
CA HIS A 130 17.40 -6.93 -0.71
C HIS A 130 16.88 -8.32 -0.31
N ALA A 131 15.56 -8.56 -0.34
CA ALA A 131 14.98 -9.85 0.05
C ALA A 131 15.53 -11.03 -0.77
N GLY A 132 15.97 -10.77 -2.00
CA GLY A 132 16.52 -11.77 -2.92
C GLY A 132 18.05 -11.89 -2.94
N ASP A 133 18.78 -11.17 -2.09
CA ASP A 133 20.25 -11.10 -2.19
C ASP A 133 20.93 -12.44 -1.90
N ASN A 134 20.40 -13.18 -0.92
CA ASN A 134 20.89 -14.51 -0.55
C ASN A 134 20.11 -15.65 -1.23
N ALA A 135 19.21 -15.33 -2.16
CA ALA A 135 18.42 -16.34 -2.86
C ALA A 135 19.32 -17.17 -3.78
N ILE A 136 19.06 -18.49 -3.81
CA ILE A 136 19.76 -19.46 -4.66
C ILE A 136 18.74 -20.31 -5.43
N GLY A 137 19.15 -20.94 -6.53
CA GLY A 137 18.28 -21.84 -7.29
C GLY A 137 17.06 -21.12 -7.89
N PRO A 138 15.87 -21.76 -7.91
CA PRO A 138 14.66 -21.18 -8.49
C PRO A 138 14.24 -19.84 -7.88
N ALA A 139 14.54 -19.60 -6.60
CA ALA A 139 14.25 -18.32 -5.95
C ALA A 139 15.09 -17.18 -6.54
N ARG A 140 16.36 -17.44 -6.87
CA ARG A 140 17.23 -16.44 -7.50
C ARG A 140 16.68 -16.03 -8.87
N VAL A 141 16.27 -17.02 -9.66
CA VAL A 141 15.64 -16.84 -10.97
C VAL A 141 14.38 -15.98 -10.86
N ALA A 142 13.53 -16.25 -9.86
CA ALA A 142 12.33 -15.47 -9.59
C ALA A 142 12.64 -13.99 -9.28
N PHE A 143 13.58 -13.73 -8.36
CA PHE A 143 14.00 -12.35 -8.05
C PHE A 143 14.66 -11.63 -9.23
N ASP A 144 15.46 -12.33 -10.02
CA ASP A 144 16.06 -11.75 -11.23
C ASP A 144 15.01 -11.41 -12.30
N ALA A 145 13.93 -12.19 -12.39
CA ALA A 145 12.78 -11.86 -13.23
C ALA A 145 12.01 -10.63 -12.72
N LEU A 146 11.82 -10.49 -11.40
CA LEU A 146 11.09 -9.37 -10.79
C LEU A 146 11.80 -8.01 -10.93
N LYS A 147 13.11 -7.98 -11.18
CA LYS A 147 13.84 -6.73 -11.47
C LYS A 147 13.33 -6.01 -12.73
N SER A 148 12.73 -6.74 -13.65
CA SER A 148 12.05 -6.17 -14.82
C SER A 148 11.06 -7.18 -15.37
N PHE A 149 9.83 -7.07 -14.90
CA PHE A 149 8.76 -7.99 -15.24
C PHE A 149 7.65 -7.25 -15.97
N ARG A 150 7.19 -7.78 -17.10
CA ARG A 150 5.98 -7.30 -17.77
C ARG A 150 4.86 -8.27 -17.42
N TYR A 151 3.82 -7.76 -16.77
CA TYR A 151 2.64 -8.54 -16.42
C TYR A 151 1.51 -8.28 -17.42
N ASP A 152 0.74 -9.31 -17.72
CA ASP A 152 -0.46 -9.25 -18.56
C ASP A 152 -1.73 -9.20 -17.70
N ASP A 153 -1.69 -9.88 -16.55
CA ASP A 153 -2.75 -9.92 -15.54
C ASP A 153 -2.16 -9.72 -14.15
N LEU A 154 -2.88 -8.99 -13.30
CA LEU A 154 -2.53 -8.75 -11.91
C LEU A 154 -3.80 -8.68 -11.09
N ARG A 155 -3.81 -9.41 -9.97
CA ARG A 155 -4.91 -9.51 -9.02
C ARG A 155 -4.35 -9.44 -7.61
N ILE A 156 -5.01 -8.67 -6.75
CA ILE A 156 -4.66 -8.51 -5.35
C ILE A 156 -5.92 -8.78 -4.54
N THR A 157 -5.85 -9.67 -3.56
CA THR A 157 -6.91 -9.84 -2.57
C THR A 157 -6.45 -9.40 -1.21
N LEU A 158 -7.30 -8.68 -0.47
CA LEU A 158 -7.00 -8.14 0.85
C LEU A 158 -8.04 -8.61 1.86
N ASN A 159 -7.59 -9.14 2.99
CA ASN A 159 -8.43 -9.59 4.09
C ASN A 159 -7.76 -9.35 5.43
N GLY A 160 -8.53 -8.93 6.43
CA GLY A 160 -8.03 -8.83 7.80
C GLY A 160 -8.35 -7.52 8.48
N ASP A 161 -7.69 -7.30 9.61
CA ASP A 161 -7.86 -6.15 10.48
C ASP A 161 -6.81 -5.09 10.15
N LEU A 162 -7.24 -3.90 9.76
CA LEU A 162 -6.36 -2.77 9.44
C LEU A 162 -5.56 -2.27 10.65
N SER A 163 -5.94 -2.66 11.87
CA SER A 163 -5.29 -2.29 13.13
C SER A 163 -4.41 -3.39 13.73
N ASP A 164 -4.48 -4.61 13.23
CA ASP A 164 -3.74 -5.78 13.74
C ASP A 164 -2.99 -6.47 12.61
N GLU A 165 -3.65 -7.35 11.85
CA GLU A 165 -3.04 -8.15 10.80
C GLU A 165 -3.85 -8.08 9.51
N LEU A 166 -3.17 -7.68 8.42
CA LEU A 166 -3.72 -7.69 7.07
C LEU A 166 -2.98 -8.74 6.23
N VAL A 167 -3.74 -9.65 5.63
CA VAL A 167 -3.25 -10.64 4.68
C VAL A 167 -3.58 -10.15 3.27
N SER A 168 -2.53 -9.97 2.47
CA SER A 168 -2.62 -9.63 1.06
C SER A 168 -2.07 -10.76 0.21
N SER A 169 -2.87 -11.25 -0.74
CA SER A 169 -2.40 -12.20 -1.74
C SER A 169 -2.35 -11.50 -3.09
N ILE A 170 -1.20 -11.55 -3.73
CA ILE A 170 -0.91 -10.90 -5.01
C ILE A 170 -0.59 -12.01 -6.01
N GLU A 171 -1.35 -12.04 -7.09
CA GLU A 171 -1.21 -12.98 -8.19
C GLU A 171 -0.96 -12.18 -9.47
N PHE A 172 0.07 -12.54 -10.22
CA PHE A 172 0.32 -11.93 -11.51
C PHE A 172 1.04 -12.88 -12.45
N THR A 173 0.73 -12.74 -13.73
CA THR A 173 1.31 -13.56 -14.80
C THR A 173 1.91 -12.68 -15.87
N GLY A 174 2.92 -13.21 -16.56
CA GLY A 174 3.58 -12.48 -17.63
C GLY A 174 4.98 -13.01 -17.90
N HIS A 175 5.89 -12.13 -18.28
CA HIS A 175 7.24 -12.51 -18.72
C HIS A 175 8.30 -11.49 -18.28
N ASN A 176 9.53 -11.97 -18.10
CA ASN A 176 10.65 -11.06 -17.85
C ASN A 176 10.93 -10.19 -19.09
N SER A 177 10.99 -8.88 -18.89
CA SER A 177 11.27 -7.91 -19.94
C SER A 177 12.73 -7.43 -19.86
N GLY A 178 13.42 -7.33 -21.00
CA GLY A 178 14.70 -6.60 -21.10
C GLY A 178 15.96 -7.30 -20.56
N ARG A 179 15.90 -8.03 -19.44
CA ARG A 179 17.07 -8.74 -18.87
C ARG A 179 16.95 -10.25 -19.04
N ALA A 180 18.02 -10.87 -19.51
CA ALA A 180 18.08 -12.33 -19.61
C ALA A 180 18.18 -12.91 -18.20
N VAL A 181 17.36 -13.91 -17.91
CA VAL A 181 17.36 -14.63 -16.63
C VAL A 181 18.30 -15.81 -16.75
N ASP A 182 19.14 -16.02 -15.73
CA ASP A 182 20.07 -17.14 -15.67
C ASP A 182 19.32 -18.41 -15.23
N LEU A 183 19.22 -19.38 -16.12
CA LEU A 183 18.59 -20.68 -15.87
C LEU A 183 19.61 -21.77 -15.52
N GLY A 184 20.90 -21.45 -15.47
CA GLY A 184 21.96 -22.41 -15.15
C GLY A 184 21.75 -23.13 -13.83
N ASP A 185 21.12 -22.45 -12.86
CA ASP A 185 20.80 -23.00 -11.54
C ASP A 185 19.59 -23.95 -11.53
N ILE A 186 18.78 -23.98 -12.60
CA ILE A 186 17.58 -24.82 -12.71
C ILE A 186 17.83 -25.98 -13.69
N VAL A 187 18.50 -25.73 -14.81
CA VAL A 187 18.75 -26.72 -15.86
C VAL A 187 20.27 -26.80 -16.11
N PRO A 188 21.02 -27.57 -15.30
CA PRO A 188 22.44 -27.74 -15.50
C PRO A 188 22.70 -28.60 -16.76
N ILE A 189 23.34 -28.03 -17.77
CA ILE A 189 23.73 -28.74 -19.00
C ILE A 189 25.25 -28.98 -18.96
N PRO A 190 25.73 -30.25 -18.87
CA PRO A 190 27.15 -30.55 -18.80
C PRO A 190 27.94 -29.96 -19.98
N GLY A 191 29.03 -29.24 -19.70
CA GLY A 191 29.89 -28.62 -20.71
C GLY A 191 29.35 -27.31 -21.31
N VAL A 192 28.14 -26.90 -20.96
CA VAL A 192 27.56 -25.60 -21.31
C VAL A 192 27.59 -24.73 -20.05
N GLY A 193 28.14 -23.51 -20.17
CA GLY A 193 28.18 -22.56 -19.07
C GLY A 193 26.82 -21.94 -18.76
N ARG A 194 26.81 -20.69 -18.31
CA ARG A 194 25.61 -19.93 -17.97
C ARG A 194 24.58 -19.92 -19.11
N VAL A 195 23.37 -20.42 -18.87
CA VAL A 195 22.26 -20.39 -19.85
C VAL A 195 21.36 -19.22 -19.52
N THR A 196 21.31 -18.21 -20.38
CA THR A 196 20.46 -17.03 -20.15
C THR A 196 19.33 -16.95 -21.16
N VAL A 197 18.09 -16.74 -20.70
CA VAL A 197 16.89 -16.72 -21.55
C VAL A 197 16.07 -15.44 -21.30
N ARG A 198 15.49 -14.89 -22.37
CA ARG A 198 14.59 -13.73 -22.33
C ARG A 198 13.15 -14.17 -22.62
N GLY A 199 12.18 -13.53 -21.99
CA GLY A 199 10.75 -13.80 -22.24
C GLY A 199 10.27 -15.14 -21.69
N VAL A 200 10.89 -15.63 -20.61
CA VAL A 200 10.41 -16.80 -19.88
C VAL A 200 9.08 -16.43 -19.23
N PRO A 201 8.01 -17.23 -19.44
CA PRO A 201 6.74 -17.00 -18.78
C PRO A 201 6.86 -17.35 -17.30
N PHE A 202 6.34 -16.47 -16.45
CA PHE A 202 6.23 -16.71 -15.01
C PHE A 202 4.79 -16.49 -14.55
N ALA A 203 4.40 -17.27 -13.55
CA ALA A 203 3.21 -17.04 -12.75
C ALA A 203 3.65 -16.89 -11.28
N PHE A 204 3.44 -15.71 -10.73
CA PHE A 204 3.80 -15.38 -9.36
C PHE A 204 2.57 -15.44 -8.46
N HIS A 205 2.71 -16.10 -7.32
CA HIS A 205 1.74 -16.10 -6.23
C HIS A 205 2.48 -15.67 -4.97
N VAL A 206 2.19 -14.47 -4.49
CA VAL A 206 2.88 -13.86 -3.36
C VAL A 206 1.87 -13.60 -2.25
N THR A 207 2.11 -14.16 -1.07
CA THR A 207 1.31 -13.85 0.12
C THR A 207 2.14 -12.99 1.04
N LEU A 208 1.63 -11.81 1.34
CA LEU A 208 2.20 -10.85 2.28
C LEU A 208 1.30 -10.82 3.51
N THR A 209 1.91 -11.08 4.66
CA THR A 209 1.27 -10.94 5.96
C THR A 209 2.04 -9.88 6.72
N ALA A 210 1.39 -8.75 7.01
CA ALA A 210 2.04 -7.66 7.71
C ALA A 210 1.09 -7.02 8.73
N PRO A 211 1.61 -6.63 9.92
CA PRO A 211 0.91 -5.69 10.77
C PRO A 211 1.01 -4.32 10.11
N PHE A 212 -0.11 -3.75 9.67
CA PHE A 212 -0.12 -2.54 8.82
C PHE A 212 0.63 -1.34 9.45
N ARG A 213 0.80 -1.31 10.79
CA ARG A 213 1.58 -0.30 11.52
C ARG A 213 3.08 -0.30 11.18
N SER A 214 3.71 -1.44 10.88
CA SER A 214 5.16 -1.46 10.66
C SER A 214 5.59 -0.85 9.32
N LEU A 215 4.71 -0.84 8.31
CA LEU A 215 5.00 -0.25 7.01
C LEU A 215 4.82 1.28 7.01
N ALA A 216 3.77 1.78 7.67
CA ALA A 216 3.56 3.22 7.82
C ALA A 216 4.60 3.88 8.75
N GLU A 217 5.02 3.21 9.82
CA GLU A 217 6.04 3.71 10.75
C GLU A 217 7.45 3.73 10.11
N THR A 218 7.75 2.84 9.17
CA THR A 218 9.02 2.87 8.43
C THR A 218 9.09 4.09 7.49
N ALA A 219 7.96 4.51 6.90
CA ALA A 219 7.89 5.73 6.08
C ALA A 219 7.90 7.03 6.91
N ALA A 220 7.39 7.02 8.15
CA ALA A 220 7.42 8.18 9.04
C ALA A 220 8.80 8.42 9.70
N SER A 221 9.67 7.42 9.79
CA SER A 221 10.98 7.55 10.45
C SER A 221 12.03 8.36 9.66
N ILE A 222 11.74 8.74 8.40
CA ILE A 222 12.61 9.61 7.59
C ILE A 222 12.23 11.10 7.74
N GLY A 223 11.12 11.41 8.43
CA GLY A 223 10.55 12.76 8.50
C GLY A 223 10.78 13.55 9.79
N ASP A 224 11.51 13.05 10.79
CA ASP A 224 11.66 13.74 12.08
C ASP A 224 13.05 14.41 12.26
N PRO A 225 13.23 15.69 11.85
CA PRO A 225 14.49 16.42 12.03
C PRO A 225 14.81 16.72 13.51
N THR A 226 13.91 16.42 14.45
CA THR A 226 14.14 16.66 15.88
C THR A 226 15.18 15.70 16.47
N ALA A 227 15.29 14.48 15.93
CA ALA A 227 16.29 13.49 16.37
C ALA A 227 17.74 13.95 16.11
N ILE A 228 17.98 14.68 15.01
CA ILE A 228 19.31 15.21 14.64
C ILE A 228 19.72 16.37 15.57
N LEU A 229 18.75 17.18 16.02
CA LEU A 229 19.00 18.30 16.92
C LEU A 229 19.33 17.86 18.35
N HIS A 230 18.81 16.71 18.81
CA HIS A 230 19.19 16.14 20.11
C HIS A 230 20.61 15.57 20.09
N GLN A 231 21.01 14.91 19.00
CA GLN A 231 22.34 14.29 18.87
C GLN A 231 23.47 15.33 18.73
N ALA A 232 23.20 16.49 18.12
CA ALA A 232 24.15 17.59 18.03
C ALA A 232 24.34 18.35 19.36
N ARG A 233 23.35 18.31 20.26
CA ARG A 233 23.39 19.02 21.55
C ARG A 233 24.17 18.25 22.61
N GLU A 234 24.18 16.92 22.55
CA GLU A 234 24.93 16.05 23.45
C GLU A 234 26.45 16.09 23.17
N GLN A 235 26.88 16.33 21.92
CA GLN A 235 28.30 16.47 21.58
C GLN A 235 28.93 17.80 22.02
N GLN A 236 28.13 18.81 22.34
CA GLN A 236 28.64 20.13 22.78
C GLN A 236 28.74 20.28 24.31
N GLN A 237 28.31 19.29 25.09
CA GLN A 237 28.31 19.36 26.56
C GLN A 237 29.40 18.56 27.26
N THR A 238 30.40 18.02 26.54
CA THR A 238 31.60 17.48 27.20
C THR A 238 32.50 18.66 27.62
N PRO A 239 32.66 18.96 28.93
CA PRO A 239 33.61 19.98 29.36
C PRO A 239 35.04 19.48 29.10
N PRO A 240 36.03 20.38 28.90
CA PRO A 240 37.42 19.96 28.77
C PRO A 240 37.88 19.23 30.02
N VAL A 241 38.39 18.01 29.86
CA VAL A 241 39.04 17.24 30.91
C VAL A 241 40.37 17.93 31.24
N ASP A 242 40.47 18.47 32.44
CA ASP A 242 41.70 19.03 33.00
C ASP A 242 42.72 17.89 33.19
N GLN A 243 43.83 17.93 32.44
CA GLN A 243 44.89 16.93 32.51
C GLN A 243 45.95 17.38 33.51
N THR A 244 45.80 16.98 34.78
CA THR A 244 46.91 17.06 35.74
C THR A 244 47.89 15.91 35.47
N PRO A 245 49.19 16.16 35.18
CA PRO A 245 50.16 15.10 34.96
C PRO A 245 50.51 14.36 36.26
N PRO A 246 50.76 13.04 36.24
CA PRO A 246 51.20 12.32 37.43
C PRO A 246 52.66 12.67 37.78
N ALA A 247 52.94 12.77 39.09
CA ALA A 247 54.27 13.05 39.62
C ALA A 247 55.24 11.87 39.36
N PRO A 248 56.52 12.14 39.06
CA PRO A 248 57.52 11.10 38.82
C PRO A 248 57.99 10.43 40.12
N ARG A 249 58.35 9.14 40.04
CA ARG A 249 59.26 8.48 40.99
C ARG A 249 60.70 8.66 40.52
#